data_AF-A0A369GUG7-F1
#
_entry.id   AF-A0A369GUG7-F1
#
_cell.length_a   1.000
_cell.length_b   1.000
_cell.length_c   1.000
_cell.angle_alpha   90.00
_cell.angle_beta   90.00
_cell.angle_gamma   90.00
#
_symmetry.space_group_name_H-M   'P 1'
#
loop_
_entity.id
_entity.type
_entity.pdbx_description
1 polymer ?
#
loop_
_entity_poly.entity_id
_entity_poly.type
_entity_poly.pdbx_seq_one_letter_code
_entity_poly.pdbx_strand_id
1 'polypeptide(L)'
;MLGQGTLALLCFTVASSWPQPVWARDPRDPSTVLPFGDNIVYRGDTISPDELRKRDGFWPKGVTPGRQAFPVAANVSLFRHAEESAEVKSRDSWGFVQTSSRYELALNWMNVRDLVPGYVYAIHATPNFFNVRESLLQYDMSRQDDAYAALGYIPYNQIMAWRRVGFNASHPGVPQVGPVELNPLYDAATYGNESWGGAQYELAGFPDGTYDPVAKGLKPWCHNGGCNARSTRAAAQRLLGSGVRILSLSLHCHLSHDMLSGTNDLVLMRIGHSNVITVFRRPGRGAIRHLDINLDHFFADGADLRLSNLTSIRVLHRRDYRIWADAFKVEGIRLEAKISSSRKTLEMNKFRDMNTWMGTKAVGTTLVWRRGFNVDDWTYVEYD
;
A
#
# COMPACT_ATOMS: atom_id res chain seq x y z
N MET A 1 -85.74 5.73 19.63
CA MET A 1 -85.66 4.51 18.81
C MET A 1 -85.26 4.97 17.41
N LEU A 2 -83.95 4.94 17.09
CA LEU A 2 -83.20 3.85 16.44
C LEU A 2 -83.53 3.68 14.94
N GLY A 3 -82.48 3.77 14.11
CA GLY A 3 -82.49 3.48 12.67
C GLY A 3 -81.47 4.34 11.91
N GLN A 4 -80.17 4.21 12.18
CA GLN A 4 -79.18 3.55 11.31
C GLN A 4 -79.29 3.87 9.81
N GLY A 5 -78.38 4.73 9.33
CA GLY A 5 -77.99 4.89 7.94
C GLY A 5 -76.46 4.81 7.85
N THR A 6 -75.98 3.81 7.12
CA THR A 6 -74.59 3.43 6.88
C THR A 6 -73.82 4.55 6.18
N LEU A 7 -72.73 5.05 6.77
CA LEU A 7 -71.81 5.98 6.10
C LEU A 7 -70.51 5.24 5.72
N ALA A 8 -70.25 5.13 4.42
CA ALA A 8 -69.01 4.59 3.89
C ALA A 8 -67.88 5.61 4.10
N LEU A 9 -66.81 5.19 4.77
CA LEU A 9 -65.59 5.98 4.96
C LEU A 9 -64.68 5.77 3.72
N LEU A 10 -64.64 6.76 2.83
CA LEU A 10 -63.64 6.87 1.77
C LEU A 10 -62.43 7.62 2.34
N CYS A 11 -61.39 6.89 2.73
CA CYS A 11 -60.09 7.46 3.08
C CYS A 11 -59.40 8.02 1.84
N PHE A 12 -59.53 9.33 1.59
CA PHE A 12 -58.59 10.08 0.76
C PHE A 12 -57.45 10.58 1.64
N THR A 13 -56.29 9.91 1.57
CA THR A 13 -55.04 10.49 2.04
C THR A 13 -54.61 11.57 1.05
N VAL A 14 -54.98 12.81 1.33
CA VAL A 14 -54.35 13.98 0.69
C VAL A 14 -52.97 14.12 1.33
N ALA A 15 -51.94 13.59 0.68
CA ALA A 15 -50.55 13.87 1.02
C ALA A 15 -50.29 15.34 0.71
N SER A 16 -50.39 16.17 1.74
CA SER A 16 -50.12 17.60 1.70
C SER A 16 -48.61 17.83 1.51
N SER A 17 -48.16 18.01 0.27
CA SER A 17 -46.83 18.50 -0.06
C SER A 17 -46.75 20.02 0.16
N TRP A 18 -46.59 20.43 1.41
CA TRP A 18 -46.14 21.79 1.73
C TRP A 18 -44.60 21.80 1.72
N PRO A 19 -43.96 22.80 1.06
CA PRO A 19 -42.52 22.95 1.12
C PRO A 19 -42.12 23.23 2.57
N GLN A 20 -41.35 22.32 3.17
CA GLN A 20 -40.74 22.56 4.47
C GLN A 20 -39.81 23.78 4.33
N PRO A 21 -40.02 24.85 5.11
CA PRO A 21 -39.12 25.99 5.10
C PRO A 21 -37.75 25.50 5.60
N VAL A 22 -36.71 25.74 4.81
CA VAL A 22 -35.32 25.46 5.17
C VAL A 22 -34.91 26.50 6.21
N TRP A 23 -35.18 26.20 7.49
CA TRP A 23 -34.59 26.95 8.60
C TRP A 23 -33.09 26.65 8.59
N ALA A 24 -32.30 27.69 8.82
CA ALA A 24 -30.83 27.66 8.78
C ALA A 24 -30.26 26.42 9.50
N ARG A 25 -29.47 25.62 8.77
CA ARG A 25 -28.75 24.46 9.32
C ARG A 25 -27.82 24.91 10.44
N ASP A 26 -27.78 24.13 11.52
CA ASP A 26 -26.92 24.35 12.68
C ASP A 26 -25.43 24.40 12.24
N PRO A 27 -24.69 25.49 12.52
CA PRO A 27 -23.24 25.59 12.28
C PRO A 27 -22.40 24.53 12.99
N ARG A 28 -22.99 23.72 13.89
CA ARG A 28 -22.34 22.61 14.60
C ARG A 28 -22.64 21.24 14.01
N ASP A 29 -23.37 21.16 12.90
CA ASP A 29 -23.54 19.89 12.21
C ASP A 29 -22.21 19.50 11.52
N PRO A 30 -21.52 18.43 11.98
CA PRO A 30 -20.27 17.98 11.39
C PRO A 30 -20.41 17.58 9.91
N SER A 31 -21.63 17.44 9.38
CA SER A 31 -21.89 17.25 7.95
C SER A 31 -21.71 18.52 7.10
N THR A 32 -21.41 19.67 7.71
CA THR A 32 -21.21 20.95 6.98
C THR A 32 -19.75 21.30 6.74
N VAL A 33 -18.83 20.71 7.51
CA VAL A 33 -17.39 20.97 7.44
C VAL A 33 -16.70 19.72 6.92
N LEU A 34 -15.84 19.89 5.92
CA LEU A 34 -15.05 18.78 5.41
C LEU A 34 -14.13 18.28 6.56
N PRO A 35 -13.95 16.95 6.75
CA PRO A 35 -13.10 16.44 7.83
C PRO A 35 -11.74 17.14 7.88
N PHE A 36 -11.26 17.49 9.08
CA PHE A 36 -10.03 18.22 9.31
C PHE A 36 -9.30 17.70 10.57
N GLY A 37 -8.00 17.96 10.67
CA GLY A 37 -7.15 17.54 11.78
C GLY A 37 -5.73 17.18 11.33
N ASP A 38 -4.86 16.85 12.27
CA ASP A 38 -3.41 16.63 12.04
C ASP A 38 -3.10 15.48 11.07
N ASN A 39 -4.03 14.53 10.91
CA ASN A 39 -3.91 13.39 10.01
C ASN A 39 -4.87 13.48 8.83
N ILE A 40 -5.39 14.65 8.48
CA ILE A 40 -6.25 14.82 7.31
C ILE A 40 -5.51 15.62 6.23
N VAL A 41 -5.49 15.08 5.02
CA VAL A 41 -4.98 15.76 3.83
C VAL A 41 -6.08 15.90 2.78
N TYR A 42 -5.88 16.84 1.89
CA TYR A 42 -6.82 17.26 0.87
C TYR A 42 -6.22 17.11 -0.51
N ARG A 43 -7.07 16.76 -1.48
CA ARG A 43 -6.71 16.68 -2.88
C ARG A 43 -7.80 17.28 -3.76
N GLY A 44 -7.42 18.27 -4.56
CA GLY A 44 -8.24 18.77 -5.65
C GLY A 44 -8.08 17.91 -6.92
N ASP A 45 -9.17 17.39 -7.47
CA ASP A 45 -9.14 16.55 -8.67
C ASP A 45 -10.41 16.71 -9.53
N THR A 46 -10.31 16.42 -10.83
CA THR A 46 -11.45 16.36 -11.76
C THR A 46 -12.11 15.00 -11.77
N ILE A 47 -11.44 13.96 -11.27
CA ILE A 47 -12.02 12.61 -11.13
C ILE A 47 -13.23 12.70 -10.20
N SER A 48 -14.37 12.16 -10.65
CA SER A 48 -15.60 12.10 -9.85
C SER A 48 -15.55 10.98 -8.80
N PRO A 49 -16.32 11.05 -7.70
CA PRO A 49 -16.36 10.00 -6.68
C PRO A 49 -16.74 8.63 -7.25
N ASP A 50 -17.65 8.57 -8.23
CA ASP A 50 -18.04 7.33 -8.90
C ASP A 50 -16.93 6.75 -9.77
N GLU A 51 -16.21 7.59 -10.51
CA GLU A 51 -15.04 7.15 -11.28
C GLU A 51 -13.92 6.69 -10.34
N LEU A 52 -13.68 7.43 -9.27
CA LEU A 52 -12.67 7.10 -8.26
C LEU A 52 -12.95 5.77 -7.59
N ARG A 53 -14.23 5.48 -7.31
CA ARG A 53 -14.69 4.18 -6.80
C ARG A 53 -14.39 3.04 -7.78
N LYS A 54 -14.68 3.24 -9.08
CA LYS A 54 -14.39 2.24 -10.14
C LYS A 54 -12.90 1.98 -10.30
N ARG A 55 -12.06 2.97 -9.99
CA ARG A 55 -10.59 2.89 -10.07
C ARG A 55 -9.93 2.39 -8.78
N ASP A 56 -10.73 2.12 -7.75
CA ASP A 56 -10.27 1.72 -6.41
C ASP A 56 -9.31 2.75 -5.77
N GLY A 57 -9.52 4.04 -6.07
CA GLY A 57 -8.77 5.15 -5.48
C GLY A 57 -7.78 5.86 -6.41
N PHE A 58 -6.85 6.60 -5.81
CA PHE A 58 -5.84 7.39 -6.52
C PHE A 58 -4.55 6.59 -6.71
N TRP A 59 -3.99 6.65 -7.92
CA TRP A 59 -2.79 5.89 -8.30
C TRP A 59 -1.69 6.81 -8.81
N PRO A 60 -0.41 6.53 -8.49
CA PRO A 60 0.70 7.18 -9.16
C PRO A 60 0.68 6.89 -10.65
N LYS A 61 1.15 7.85 -11.43
CA LYS A 61 1.31 7.72 -12.87
C LYS A 61 2.21 6.52 -13.22
N GLY A 62 1.72 5.69 -14.13
CA GLY A 62 2.43 4.47 -14.56
C GLY A 62 2.25 3.27 -13.65
N VAL A 63 1.47 3.40 -12.57
CA VAL A 63 1.00 2.27 -11.75
C VAL A 63 -0.48 2.05 -12.03
N THR A 64 -0.89 0.80 -12.22
CA THR A 64 -2.29 0.44 -12.45
C THR A 64 -2.74 -0.60 -11.44
N PRO A 65 -4.04 -0.61 -11.07
CA PRO A 65 -4.62 -1.70 -10.30
C PRO A 65 -4.40 -3.03 -11.03
N GLY A 66 -4.09 -4.07 -10.26
CA GLY A 66 -3.95 -5.43 -10.77
C GLY A 66 -3.76 -6.42 -9.64
N ARG A 67 -3.37 -7.66 -9.98
CA ARG A 67 -3.16 -8.72 -8.99
C ARG A 67 -2.06 -8.43 -7.98
N GLN A 68 -1.10 -7.59 -8.35
CA GLN A 68 0.00 -7.18 -7.49
C GLN A 68 -0.52 -6.40 -6.28
N ALA A 69 -0.21 -6.87 -5.08
CA ALA A 69 -0.81 -6.32 -3.87
C ALA A 69 -0.24 -4.94 -3.48
N PHE A 70 1.06 -4.75 -3.72
CA PHE A 70 1.78 -3.51 -3.40
C PHE A 70 2.66 -3.09 -4.58
N PRO A 71 2.07 -2.65 -5.70
CA PRO A 71 2.83 -2.24 -6.86
C PRO A 71 3.62 -0.97 -6.55
N VAL A 72 4.91 -0.98 -6.88
CA VAL A 72 5.81 0.17 -6.72
C VAL A 72 6.18 0.71 -8.09
N ALA A 73 6.09 2.04 -8.28
CA ALA A 73 6.44 2.70 -9.54
C ALA A 73 7.92 2.49 -9.90
N ALA A 74 8.21 2.26 -11.19
CA ALA A 74 9.56 1.95 -11.69
C ALA A 74 10.62 2.93 -11.17
N ASN A 75 10.28 4.23 -11.20
CA ASN A 75 11.09 5.29 -10.64
C ASN A 75 10.41 5.88 -9.40
N VAL A 76 11.18 6.04 -8.32
CA VAL A 76 10.73 6.68 -7.08
C VAL A 76 11.69 7.80 -6.73
N SER A 77 11.18 9.02 -6.57
CA SER A 77 11.97 10.18 -6.10
C SER A 77 11.02 11.22 -5.53
N LEU A 78 11.10 11.45 -4.22
CA LEU A 78 10.31 12.48 -3.56
C LEU A 78 10.73 13.88 -4.01
N PHE A 79 12.03 14.08 -4.27
CA PHE A 79 12.58 15.33 -4.79
C PHE A 79 12.00 15.68 -6.16
N ARG A 80 12.06 14.74 -7.13
CA ARG A 80 11.50 14.95 -8.47
C ARG A 80 9.98 15.09 -8.43
N HIS A 81 9.31 14.31 -7.59
CA HIS A 81 7.88 14.47 -7.36
C HIS A 81 7.56 15.90 -6.89
N ALA A 82 8.24 16.40 -5.86
CA ALA A 82 8.02 17.73 -5.32
C ALA A 82 8.25 18.83 -6.36
N GLU A 83 9.36 18.75 -7.11
CA GLU A 83 9.73 19.66 -8.20
C GLU A 83 8.66 19.73 -9.30
N GLU A 84 8.14 18.58 -9.71
CA GLU A 84 7.18 18.49 -10.81
C GLU A 84 5.71 18.57 -10.38
N SER A 85 5.43 18.59 -9.06
CA SER A 85 4.07 18.50 -8.53
C SER A 85 3.21 19.75 -8.73
N ALA A 86 3.82 20.87 -9.15
CA ALA A 86 3.09 22.07 -9.53
C ALA A 86 2.26 21.85 -10.81
N GLU A 87 2.69 20.97 -11.70
CA GLU A 87 2.01 20.68 -12.96
C GLU A 87 1.01 19.52 -12.83
N VAL A 88 -0.20 19.72 -13.35
CA VAL A 88 -1.29 18.72 -13.29
C VAL A 88 -0.88 17.37 -13.93
N LYS A 89 -0.06 17.40 -14.98
CA LYS A 89 0.31 16.18 -15.73
C LYS A 89 1.38 15.32 -15.06
N SER A 90 2.08 15.87 -14.06
CA SER A 90 3.20 15.22 -13.36
C SER A 90 3.03 15.19 -11.84
N ARG A 91 1.97 15.79 -11.28
CA ARG A 91 1.69 15.76 -9.84
C ARG A 91 1.52 14.40 -9.21
N ASP A 92 1.34 13.34 -9.99
CA ASP A 92 1.28 11.96 -9.51
C ASP A 92 2.45 11.12 -10.05
N SER A 93 3.52 11.76 -10.55
CA SER A 93 4.71 11.10 -11.05
C SER A 93 5.62 10.61 -9.92
N TRP A 94 6.65 9.84 -10.28
CA TRP A 94 7.74 9.41 -9.40
C TRP A 94 7.30 8.57 -8.20
N GLY A 95 6.17 7.85 -8.35
CA GLY A 95 5.69 6.88 -7.38
C GLY A 95 4.84 7.44 -6.24
N PHE A 96 4.50 8.72 -6.29
CA PHE A 96 3.68 9.37 -5.27
C PHE A 96 2.43 10.01 -5.85
N VAL A 97 1.42 10.21 -5.00
CA VAL A 97 0.20 11.00 -5.28
C VAL A 97 0.27 12.30 -4.48
N GLN A 98 0.07 13.45 -5.14
CA GLN A 98 0.10 14.77 -4.47
C GLN A 98 -1.14 15.00 -3.61
N THR A 99 -0.92 15.48 -2.39
CA THR A 99 -1.94 15.97 -1.45
C THR A 99 -1.42 17.19 -0.68
N SER A 100 -2.28 17.86 0.08
CA SER A 100 -1.89 18.91 1.01
C SER A 100 -2.63 18.83 2.35
N SER A 101 -2.00 19.19 3.45
CA SER A 101 -2.69 19.37 4.75
C SER A 101 -3.64 20.56 4.79
N ARG A 102 -3.67 21.42 3.76
CA ARG A 102 -4.53 22.61 3.70
C ARG A 102 -5.63 22.50 2.67
N TYR A 103 -6.86 22.58 3.16
CA TYR A 103 -8.05 22.60 2.31
C TYR A 103 -8.04 23.80 1.35
N GLU A 104 -7.63 24.99 1.82
CA GLU A 104 -7.62 26.20 0.98
C GLU A 104 -6.60 26.08 -0.16
N LEU A 105 -5.47 25.41 0.09
CA LEU A 105 -4.46 25.18 -0.94
C LEU A 105 -4.98 24.20 -2.00
N ALA A 106 -5.61 23.10 -1.58
CA ALA A 106 -6.23 22.15 -2.49
C ALA A 106 -7.35 22.80 -3.33
N LEU A 107 -8.17 23.67 -2.72
CA LEU A 107 -9.19 24.45 -3.42
C LEU A 107 -8.58 25.48 -4.37
N ASN A 108 -7.52 26.17 -3.96
CA ASN A 108 -6.82 27.13 -4.81
C ASN A 108 -6.21 26.45 -6.04
N TRP A 109 -5.63 25.26 -5.88
CA TRP A 109 -5.15 24.45 -7.01
C TRP A 109 -6.26 24.13 -8.01
N MET A 110 -7.49 23.92 -7.55
CA MET A 110 -8.61 23.70 -8.47
C MET A 110 -8.79 24.89 -9.42
N ASN A 111 -8.70 26.11 -8.87
CA ASN A 111 -8.91 27.35 -9.61
C ASN A 111 -7.74 27.68 -10.53
N VAL A 112 -6.50 27.64 -10.03
CA VAL A 112 -5.31 28.10 -10.77
C VAL A 112 -4.76 27.06 -11.75
N ARG A 113 -5.27 25.83 -11.73
CA ARG A 113 -4.85 24.73 -12.61
C ARG A 113 -5.96 24.21 -13.53
N ASP A 114 -7.02 25.01 -13.73
CA ASP A 114 -8.16 24.70 -14.60
C ASP A 114 -8.80 23.32 -14.31
N LEU A 115 -8.95 22.98 -13.02
CA LEU A 115 -9.60 21.73 -12.58
C LEU A 115 -11.07 21.94 -12.21
N VAL A 116 -11.63 23.14 -12.40
CA VAL A 116 -13.05 23.42 -12.22
C VAL A 116 -13.80 23.12 -13.52
N PRO A 117 -14.90 22.34 -13.49
CA PRO A 117 -15.53 21.72 -12.33
C PRO A 117 -14.79 20.45 -11.88
N GLY A 118 -14.81 20.18 -10.58
CA GLY A 118 -14.22 18.97 -10.01
C GLY A 118 -14.57 18.81 -8.53
N TYR A 119 -13.65 18.24 -7.75
CA TYR A 119 -13.88 17.83 -6.37
C TYR A 119 -12.66 18.14 -5.50
N VAL A 120 -12.90 18.46 -4.23
CA VAL A 120 -11.87 18.43 -3.19
C VAL A 120 -12.19 17.29 -2.24
N TYR A 121 -11.28 16.32 -2.18
CA TYR A 121 -11.37 15.13 -1.34
C TYR A 121 -10.66 15.37 -0.01
N ALA A 122 -11.25 14.92 1.10
CA ALA A 122 -10.57 14.75 2.38
C ALA A 122 -10.19 13.28 2.58
N ILE A 123 -8.95 13.05 2.95
CA ILE A 123 -8.30 11.75 2.98
C ILE A 123 -7.63 11.61 4.36
N HIS A 124 -7.89 10.50 5.04
CA HIS A 124 -7.19 10.17 6.28
C HIS A 124 -5.77 9.74 5.95
N ALA A 125 -4.75 10.44 6.44
CA ALA A 125 -3.35 10.14 6.20
C ALA A 125 -2.88 8.92 7.01
N THR A 126 -2.22 8.00 6.33
CA THR A 126 -1.68 6.75 6.89
C THR A 126 -0.16 6.71 6.71
N PRO A 127 0.56 5.69 7.22
CA PRO A 127 2.02 5.69 7.21
C PRO A 127 2.70 5.74 5.83
N ASN A 128 1.97 5.66 4.71
CA ASN A 128 2.52 5.93 3.37
C ASN A 128 2.47 7.40 2.95
N PHE A 129 1.94 8.30 3.78
CA PHE A 129 1.94 9.75 3.54
C PHE A 129 3.16 10.38 4.20
N PHE A 130 3.91 11.17 3.45
CA PHE A 130 5.15 11.79 3.92
C PHE A 130 5.12 13.29 3.74
N ASN A 131 5.51 14.01 4.79
CA ASN A 131 5.69 15.45 4.73
C ASN A 131 6.91 15.74 3.83
N VAL A 132 6.68 16.44 2.71
CA VAL A 132 7.71 16.71 1.69
C VAL A 132 8.82 17.58 2.29
N ARG A 133 8.45 18.67 2.97
CA ARG A 133 9.38 19.61 3.56
C ARG A 133 10.22 18.98 4.66
N GLU A 134 9.63 18.16 5.52
CA GLU A 134 10.40 17.47 6.56
C GLU A 134 11.36 16.43 5.98
N SER A 135 11.00 15.79 4.86
CA SER A 135 11.83 14.77 4.22
C SER A 135 12.98 15.35 3.37
N LEU A 136 12.77 16.52 2.76
CA LEU A 136 13.74 17.19 1.88
C LEU A 136 14.47 18.37 2.56
N LEU A 137 14.01 18.81 3.73
CA LEU A 137 14.57 19.93 4.50
C LEU A 137 14.80 21.16 3.60
N GLN A 138 15.99 21.77 3.65
CA GLN A 138 16.35 22.93 2.84
C GLN A 138 16.41 22.67 1.33
N TYR A 139 16.26 21.42 0.89
CA TYR A 139 16.25 21.02 -0.52
C TYR A 139 14.83 20.84 -1.08
N ASP A 140 13.79 21.16 -0.30
CA ASP A 140 12.43 21.28 -0.81
C ASP A 140 12.29 22.54 -1.69
N MET A 141 12.22 22.33 -3.01
CA MET A 141 12.05 23.39 -3.99
C MET A 141 10.58 23.82 -4.16
N SER A 142 9.63 23.05 -3.64
CA SER A 142 8.19 23.26 -3.88
C SER A 142 7.63 24.49 -3.15
N ARG A 143 8.37 25.02 -2.14
CA ARG A 143 7.97 26.14 -1.26
C ARG A 143 6.60 25.95 -0.59
N GLN A 144 6.10 24.72 -0.55
CA GLN A 144 4.79 24.37 -0.03
C GLN A 144 4.96 23.61 1.29
N ASP A 145 4.88 24.35 2.39
CA ASP A 145 5.08 23.81 3.75
C ASP A 145 4.01 22.78 4.16
N ASP A 146 2.95 22.70 3.36
CA ASP A 146 1.75 21.91 3.58
C ASP A 146 1.62 20.73 2.60
N ALA A 147 2.69 20.39 1.87
CA ALA A 147 2.68 19.31 0.88
C ALA A 147 2.93 17.94 1.51
N TYR A 148 2.02 17.00 1.23
CA TYR A 148 2.16 15.58 1.59
C TYR A 148 2.13 14.72 0.33
N ALA A 149 3.09 13.81 0.23
CA ALA A 149 3.20 12.86 -0.86
C ALA A 149 2.81 11.47 -0.36
N ALA A 150 1.78 10.87 -0.95
CA ALA A 150 1.39 9.50 -0.64
C ALA A 150 2.16 8.53 -1.54
N LEU A 151 3.02 7.68 -0.97
CA LEU A 151 3.73 6.64 -1.70
C LEU A 151 2.79 5.52 -2.11
N GLY A 152 2.84 5.14 -3.38
CA GLY A 152 1.92 4.15 -3.92
C GLY A 152 0.51 4.72 -4.06
N TYR A 153 -0.51 3.89 -3.85
CA TYR A 153 -1.91 4.26 -4.09
C TYR A 153 -2.62 4.72 -2.81
N ILE A 154 -3.68 5.52 -2.98
CA ILE A 154 -4.60 5.91 -1.92
C ILE A 154 -5.93 5.17 -2.19
N PRO A 155 -6.26 4.12 -1.43
CA PRO A 155 -7.50 3.34 -1.58
C PRO A 155 -8.77 4.20 -1.50
N TYR A 156 -9.82 3.82 -2.23
CA TYR A 156 -11.10 4.54 -2.17
C TYR A 156 -11.73 4.56 -0.76
N ASN A 157 -11.61 3.46 -0.01
CA ASN A 157 -12.10 3.36 1.37
C ASN A 157 -11.28 4.16 2.39
N GLN A 158 -10.16 4.78 1.99
CA GLN A 158 -9.38 5.70 2.83
C GLN A 158 -9.89 7.16 2.73
N ILE A 159 -10.70 7.45 1.71
CA ILE A 159 -11.27 8.77 1.47
C ILE A 159 -12.47 8.95 2.39
N MET A 160 -12.49 10.03 3.17
CA MET A 160 -13.50 10.27 4.19
C MET A 160 -14.74 10.97 3.62
N ALA A 161 -14.51 11.97 2.76
CA ALA A 161 -15.55 12.84 2.23
C ALA A 161 -15.03 13.65 1.03
N TRP A 162 -15.93 14.32 0.33
CA TRP A 162 -15.59 15.29 -0.71
C TRP A 162 -16.56 16.46 -0.76
N ARG A 163 -16.14 17.53 -1.45
CA ARG A 163 -17.01 18.64 -1.87
C ARG A 163 -16.89 18.82 -3.36
N ARG A 164 -18.03 18.98 -4.05
CA ARG A 164 -18.06 19.39 -5.45
C ARG A 164 -17.65 20.85 -5.58
N VAL A 165 -16.83 21.16 -6.58
CA VAL A 165 -16.40 22.51 -6.94
C VAL A 165 -16.88 22.81 -8.35
N GLY A 166 -17.60 23.92 -8.52
CA GLY A 166 -18.16 24.35 -9.81
C GLY A 166 -17.87 25.81 -10.11
N PHE A 167 -18.29 26.25 -11.29
CA PHE A 167 -18.22 27.65 -11.68
C PHE A 167 -19.23 28.49 -10.88
N ASN A 168 -18.80 29.67 -10.45
CA ASN A 168 -19.69 30.67 -9.87
C ASN A 168 -20.08 31.68 -10.95
N ALA A 169 -21.30 31.54 -11.48
CA ALA A 169 -21.80 32.45 -12.51
C ALA A 169 -21.91 33.91 -12.02
N SER A 170 -22.10 34.13 -10.72
CA SER A 170 -22.22 35.46 -10.12
C SER A 170 -20.88 36.12 -9.80
N HIS A 171 -19.80 35.33 -9.65
CA HIS A 171 -18.47 35.81 -9.32
C HIS A 171 -17.40 35.05 -10.12
N PRO A 172 -17.11 35.46 -11.37
CA PRO A 172 -16.08 34.84 -12.18
C PRO A 172 -14.73 34.79 -11.46
N GLY A 173 -14.07 33.63 -11.48
CA GLY A 173 -12.79 33.40 -10.81
C GLY A 173 -12.86 32.97 -9.34
N VAL A 174 -14.05 32.96 -8.73
CA VAL A 174 -14.28 32.39 -7.39
C VAL A 174 -15.01 31.05 -7.53
N PRO A 175 -14.44 29.92 -7.09
CA PRO A 175 -15.12 28.64 -7.19
C PRO A 175 -16.39 28.58 -6.33
N GLN A 176 -17.47 28.04 -6.89
CA GLN A 176 -18.66 27.67 -6.11
C GLN A 176 -18.42 26.30 -5.46
N VAL A 177 -18.45 26.24 -4.13
CA VAL A 177 -18.22 24.98 -3.40
C VAL A 177 -19.54 24.43 -2.86
N GLY A 178 -19.86 23.19 -3.23
CA GLY A 178 -21.05 22.47 -2.79
C GLY A 178 -21.00 22.00 -1.33
N PRO A 179 -22.05 21.31 -0.85
CA PRO A 179 -22.07 20.69 0.47
C PRO A 179 -21.00 19.59 0.60
N VAL A 180 -20.73 19.17 1.83
CA VAL A 180 -19.90 17.98 2.11
C VAL A 180 -20.73 16.72 1.84
N GLU A 181 -20.10 15.76 1.18
CA GLU A 181 -20.64 14.43 0.93
C GLU A 181 -19.70 13.42 1.59
N LEU A 182 -20.21 12.66 2.57
CA LEU A 182 -19.44 11.63 3.26
C LEU A 182 -19.30 10.38 2.37
N ASN A 183 -18.14 9.73 2.43
CA ASN A 183 -17.95 8.44 1.80
C ASN A 183 -18.54 7.34 2.69
N PRO A 184 -19.63 6.66 2.28
CA PRO A 184 -20.21 5.57 3.08
C PRO A 184 -19.28 4.33 3.16
N LEU A 185 -18.24 4.27 2.33
CA LEU A 185 -17.26 3.20 2.30
C LEU A 185 -15.95 3.56 3.02
N TYR A 186 -15.88 4.69 3.74
CA TYR A 186 -14.71 5.00 4.57
C TYR A 186 -14.54 3.96 5.69
N ASP A 187 -13.38 3.31 5.74
CA ASP A 187 -13.05 2.29 6.75
C ASP A 187 -12.38 2.93 7.97
N ALA A 188 -13.21 3.50 8.85
CA ALA A 188 -12.74 4.10 10.09
C ALA A 188 -12.03 3.10 11.03
N ALA A 189 -12.35 1.80 10.97
CA ALA A 189 -11.73 0.80 11.82
C ALA A 189 -10.27 0.55 11.41
N THR A 190 -9.98 0.65 10.12
CA THR A 190 -8.64 0.50 9.56
C THR A 190 -7.84 1.79 9.67
N TYR A 191 -8.43 2.95 9.37
CA TYR A 191 -7.69 4.20 9.22
C TYR A 191 -7.79 5.14 10.43
N GLY A 192 -8.84 5.06 11.25
CA GLY A 192 -9.18 6.09 12.24
C GLY A 192 -8.11 6.35 13.30
N ASN A 193 -7.22 5.38 13.56
CA ASN A 193 -6.11 5.49 14.52
C ASN A 193 -4.73 5.61 13.85
N GLU A 194 -4.68 5.68 12.51
CA GLU A 194 -3.44 5.81 11.77
C GLU A 194 -2.99 7.28 11.69
N SER A 195 -1.68 7.47 11.53
CA SER A 195 -1.06 8.76 11.28
C SER A 195 -0.18 8.70 10.04
N TRP A 196 0.17 9.86 9.49
CA TRP A 196 1.19 9.95 8.44
C TRP A 196 2.54 9.41 8.93
N GLY A 197 3.40 9.03 7.97
CA GLY A 197 4.61 8.23 8.22
C GLY A 197 5.85 9.00 8.67
N GLY A 198 5.72 10.27 9.05
CA GLY A 198 6.89 11.10 9.39
C GLY A 198 7.72 11.53 8.17
N ALA A 199 8.89 12.12 8.45
CA ALA A 199 9.92 12.41 7.47
C ALA A 199 10.58 11.12 6.96
N GLN A 200 10.74 11.00 5.64
CA GLN A 200 11.37 9.84 4.98
C GLN A 200 12.57 10.24 4.14
N TYR A 201 13.72 10.41 4.79
CA TYR A 201 14.98 10.81 4.13
C TYR A 201 15.46 9.80 3.08
N GLU A 202 15.17 8.50 3.27
CA GLU A 202 15.54 7.45 2.31
C GLU A 202 14.74 7.49 1.00
N LEU A 203 13.63 8.23 0.97
CA LEU A 203 12.82 8.45 -0.22
C LEU A 203 13.18 9.74 -0.97
N ALA A 204 14.10 10.56 -0.45
CA ALA A 204 14.43 11.86 -1.03
C ALA A 204 14.76 11.76 -2.52
N GLY A 205 15.60 10.81 -2.93
CA GLY A 205 15.82 10.50 -4.34
C GLY A 205 16.43 11.64 -5.15
N PHE A 206 17.46 12.28 -4.59
CA PHE A 206 18.18 13.34 -5.27
C PHE A 206 18.76 12.88 -6.64
N PRO A 207 18.86 13.79 -7.63
CA PRO A 207 19.08 13.43 -9.03
C PRO A 207 20.31 12.57 -9.34
N ASP A 208 21.47 12.90 -8.77
CA ASP A 208 22.71 12.16 -8.99
C ASP A 208 23.75 12.44 -7.89
N GLY A 209 24.93 11.82 -8.03
CA GLY A 209 26.04 11.92 -7.08
C GLY A 209 26.68 13.30 -6.96
N THR A 210 26.36 14.23 -7.85
CA THR A 210 26.87 15.60 -7.83
C THR A 210 25.98 16.55 -7.05
N TYR A 211 24.72 16.16 -6.77
CA TYR A 211 23.81 16.97 -5.98
C TYR A 211 24.32 17.09 -4.53
N ASP A 212 24.31 18.31 -4.00
CA ASP A 212 24.96 18.71 -2.74
C ASP A 212 24.78 17.73 -1.55
N PRO A 213 23.54 17.27 -1.20
CA PRO A 213 23.31 16.28 -0.15
C PRO A 213 24.11 14.99 -0.36
N VAL A 214 24.16 14.54 -1.61
CA VAL A 214 24.78 13.27 -2.01
C VAL A 214 26.30 13.44 -2.09
N ALA A 215 26.77 14.48 -2.79
CA ALA A 215 28.19 14.76 -2.99
C ALA A 215 28.93 14.99 -1.67
N LYS A 216 28.29 15.69 -0.72
CA LYS A 216 28.88 16.06 0.58
C LYS A 216 28.59 15.06 1.69
N GLY A 217 27.85 13.98 1.42
CA GLY A 217 27.56 12.98 2.45
C GLY A 217 26.66 13.51 3.58
N LEU A 218 25.72 14.41 3.29
CA LEU A 218 24.99 15.13 4.33
C LEU A 218 24.00 14.23 5.07
N LYS A 219 24.03 14.30 6.40
CA LYS A 219 22.96 13.78 7.25
C LYS A 219 21.72 14.68 7.12
N PRO A 220 20.50 14.14 7.26
CA PRO A 220 20.17 12.74 7.58
C PRO A 220 20.10 11.78 6.38
N TRP A 221 20.23 12.26 5.14
CA TRP A 221 20.08 11.42 3.93
C TRP A 221 21.19 10.39 3.74
N CYS A 222 22.36 10.63 4.32
CA CYS A 222 23.53 9.78 4.19
C CYS A 222 23.96 9.19 5.54
N HIS A 223 24.43 7.94 5.52
CA HIS A 223 24.86 7.20 6.71
C HIS A 223 26.32 6.73 6.56
N ASN A 224 26.85 6.00 7.56
CA ASN A 224 28.24 5.56 7.62
C ASN A 224 28.71 4.64 6.46
N GLY A 225 27.86 4.38 5.46
CA GLY A 225 28.18 3.68 4.20
C GLY A 225 28.00 4.54 2.94
N GLY A 226 27.89 5.87 3.09
CA GLY A 226 27.65 6.82 2.01
C GLY A 226 26.17 7.12 1.76
N CYS A 227 25.90 7.89 0.71
CA CYS A 227 24.55 8.24 0.28
C CYS A 227 24.05 7.17 -0.70
N ASN A 228 23.05 6.38 -0.29
CA ASN A 228 22.45 5.40 -1.20
C ASN A 228 21.37 6.07 -2.06
N ALA A 229 21.79 6.98 -2.95
CA ALA A 229 20.90 7.59 -3.94
C ALA A 229 20.28 6.53 -4.90
N ARG A 230 20.85 5.31 -4.95
CA ARG A 230 20.51 4.25 -5.91
C ARG A 230 19.44 3.25 -5.46
N SER A 231 18.73 3.46 -4.35
CA SER A 231 17.65 2.52 -4.01
C SER A 231 16.42 3.12 -3.33
N THR A 232 16.00 4.32 -3.74
CA THR A 232 14.69 4.88 -3.33
C THR A 232 13.53 3.92 -3.59
N ARG A 233 13.58 3.16 -4.69
CA ARG A 233 12.60 2.10 -4.96
C ARG A 233 12.65 0.99 -3.89
N ALA A 234 13.83 0.57 -3.45
CA ALA A 234 13.95 -0.46 -2.41
C ALA A 234 13.51 0.08 -1.04
N ALA A 235 13.79 1.35 -0.73
CA ALA A 235 13.25 2.03 0.44
C ALA A 235 11.71 2.09 0.38
N ALA A 236 11.14 2.45 -0.77
CA ALA A 236 9.70 2.42 -0.98
C ALA A 236 9.10 1.03 -0.79
N GLN A 237 9.73 -0.02 -1.34
CA GLN A 237 9.31 -1.40 -1.13
C GLN A 237 9.35 -1.79 0.35
N ARG A 238 10.38 -1.36 1.09
CA ARG A 238 10.51 -1.61 2.53
C ARG A 238 9.41 -0.92 3.33
N LEU A 239 9.16 0.37 3.05
CA LEU A 239 8.15 1.17 3.75
C LEU A 239 6.73 0.66 3.50
N LEU A 240 6.39 0.34 2.25
CA LEU A 240 5.10 -0.27 1.93
C LEU A 240 4.95 -1.63 2.62
N GLY A 241 6.01 -2.44 2.66
CA GLY A 241 6.00 -3.73 3.34
C GLY A 241 5.99 -3.66 4.86
N SER A 242 6.50 -2.59 5.49
CA SER A 242 6.54 -2.46 6.96
C SER A 242 5.17 -2.15 7.56
N GLY A 243 4.28 -1.50 6.79
CA GLY A 243 2.89 -1.30 7.18
C GLY A 243 2.05 -2.59 7.20
N VAL A 244 2.54 -3.66 6.58
CA VAL A 244 1.76 -4.88 6.35
C VAL A 244 2.13 -5.96 7.37
N ARG A 245 1.31 -6.12 8.40
CA ARG A 245 1.48 -7.17 9.41
C ARG A 245 1.01 -8.52 8.91
N ILE A 246 1.84 -9.55 9.12
CA ILE A 246 1.57 -10.95 8.78
C ILE A 246 0.91 -11.63 9.97
N LEU A 247 -0.29 -12.18 9.76
CA LEU A 247 -1.03 -12.95 10.76
C LEU A 247 -0.68 -14.44 10.70
N SER A 248 -0.47 -14.96 9.49
CA SER A 248 -0.05 -16.34 9.25
C SER A 248 0.82 -16.41 8.00
N LEU A 249 1.76 -17.36 7.98
CA LEU A 249 2.62 -17.63 6.84
C LEU A 249 2.64 -19.13 6.58
N SER A 250 2.40 -19.53 5.34
CA SER A 250 2.46 -20.93 4.91
C SER A 250 3.52 -21.09 3.82
N LEU A 251 4.31 -22.15 3.92
CA LEU A 251 5.35 -22.53 2.96
C LEU A 251 4.91 -23.78 2.19
N HIS A 252 4.97 -23.67 0.86
CA HIS A 252 4.69 -24.76 -0.07
C HIS A 252 5.98 -25.10 -0.80
N CYS A 253 6.42 -26.35 -0.72
CA CYS A 253 7.62 -26.82 -1.43
C CYS A 253 7.35 -28.16 -2.11
N HIS A 254 7.70 -28.23 -3.39
CA HIS A 254 7.50 -29.40 -4.24
C HIS A 254 8.85 -29.87 -4.78
N LEU A 255 9.17 -31.15 -4.59
CA LEU A 255 10.28 -31.79 -5.28
C LEU A 255 9.81 -32.40 -6.59
N SER A 256 10.66 -32.33 -7.62
CA SER A 256 10.34 -32.83 -8.95
C SER A 256 10.13 -34.35 -8.95
N HIS A 257 9.37 -34.84 -9.92
CA HIS A 257 9.19 -36.26 -10.19
C HIS A 257 10.34 -36.88 -11.00
N ASP A 258 11.33 -36.10 -11.45
CA ASP A 258 12.45 -36.62 -12.23
C ASP A 258 13.21 -37.69 -11.44
N MET A 259 13.86 -38.60 -12.17
CA MET A 259 14.72 -39.63 -11.59
C MET A 259 15.81 -38.97 -10.72
N LEU A 260 16.00 -39.50 -9.51
CA LEU A 260 16.94 -38.99 -8.49
C LEU A 260 16.58 -37.62 -7.87
N SER A 261 15.37 -37.08 -8.05
CA SER A 261 14.99 -35.77 -7.46
C SER A 261 14.78 -35.76 -5.94
N GLY A 262 14.96 -36.89 -5.26
CA GLY A 262 14.89 -37.01 -3.82
C GLY A 262 16.28 -36.98 -3.16
N THR A 263 16.31 -36.94 -1.84
CA THR A 263 17.55 -37.02 -1.06
C THR A 263 17.33 -37.84 0.20
N ASN A 264 18.38 -38.48 0.70
CA ASN A 264 18.44 -39.18 1.97
C ASN A 264 18.82 -38.29 3.15
N ASP A 265 18.96 -37.00 2.91
CA ASP A 265 19.41 -35.99 3.86
C ASP A 265 18.25 -35.05 4.27
N LEU A 266 18.56 -34.00 5.03
CA LEU A 266 17.60 -32.99 5.47
C LEU A 266 17.58 -31.81 4.50
N VAL A 267 16.39 -31.46 4.03
CA VAL A 267 16.15 -30.21 3.28
C VAL A 267 15.55 -29.19 4.23
N LEU A 268 16.27 -28.09 4.42
CA LEU A 268 15.94 -27.04 5.36
C LEU A 268 15.74 -25.72 4.59
N MET A 269 14.96 -24.80 5.15
CA MET A 269 14.77 -23.48 4.56
C MET A 269 14.87 -22.36 5.60
N ARG A 270 15.24 -21.17 5.14
CA ARG A 270 15.04 -19.90 5.86
C ARG A 270 14.27 -18.94 4.98
N ILE A 271 13.34 -18.20 5.57
CA ILE A 271 12.55 -17.15 4.93
C ILE A 271 12.91 -15.83 5.60
N GLY A 272 13.48 -14.89 4.85
CA GLY A 272 13.99 -13.63 5.38
C GLY A 272 15.03 -13.87 6.48
N HIS A 273 14.70 -13.44 7.69
CA HIS A 273 15.53 -13.58 8.90
C HIS A 273 15.09 -14.73 9.82
N SER A 274 14.25 -15.65 9.35
CA SER A 274 13.77 -16.76 10.17
C SER A 274 14.91 -17.68 10.65
N ASN A 275 14.65 -18.37 11.76
CA ASN A 275 15.33 -19.59 12.15
C ASN A 275 15.19 -20.67 11.06
N VAL A 276 16.01 -21.71 11.14
CA VAL A 276 16.03 -22.79 10.15
C VAL A 276 14.77 -23.66 10.31
N ILE A 277 13.99 -23.77 9.23
CA ILE A 277 12.78 -24.59 9.14
C ILE A 277 13.14 -25.93 8.50
N THR A 278 12.77 -27.04 9.12
CA THR A 278 12.93 -28.36 8.49
C THR A 278 11.76 -28.61 7.55
N VAL A 279 12.03 -28.65 6.24
CA VAL A 279 10.98 -28.86 5.23
C VAL A 279 10.79 -30.35 4.96
N PHE A 280 11.89 -31.06 4.70
CA PHE A 280 11.85 -32.50 4.45
C PHE A 280 12.88 -33.25 5.29
N ARG A 281 12.52 -34.48 5.66
CA ARG A 281 13.42 -35.47 6.23
C ARG A 281 13.50 -36.65 5.28
N ARG A 282 14.62 -36.79 4.58
CA ARG A 282 14.88 -37.88 3.62
C ARG A 282 13.77 -38.03 2.54
N PRO A 283 13.40 -36.96 1.82
CA PRO A 283 12.30 -37.00 0.87
C PRO A 283 12.61 -37.86 -0.36
N GLY A 284 11.60 -38.60 -0.83
CA GLY A 284 11.60 -39.18 -2.17
C GLY A 284 11.32 -38.13 -3.26
N ARG A 285 11.48 -38.52 -4.54
CA ARG A 285 11.02 -37.73 -5.69
C ARG A 285 9.52 -37.45 -5.59
N GLY A 286 9.06 -36.31 -6.09
CA GLY A 286 7.65 -35.91 -6.06
C GLY A 286 7.13 -35.57 -4.65
N ALA A 287 7.99 -35.48 -3.65
CA ALA A 287 7.57 -35.15 -2.30
C ALA A 287 7.04 -33.71 -2.24
N ILE A 288 5.88 -33.55 -1.61
CA ILE A 288 5.21 -32.27 -1.43
C ILE A 288 5.09 -31.98 0.08
N ARG A 289 5.36 -30.73 0.46
CA ARG A 289 5.16 -30.22 1.81
C ARG A 289 4.41 -28.89 1.80
N HIS A 290 3.40 -28.85 2.66
CA HIS A 290 2.64 -27.67 3.03
C HIS A 290 2.88 -27.49 4.53
N LEU A 291 3.46 -26.35 4.92
CA LEU A 291 3.84 -26.08 6.29
C LEU A 291 3.28 -24.74 6.73
N ASP A 292 2.41 -24.75 7.73
CA ASP A 292 2.04 -23.55 8.45
C ASP A 292 3.18 -23.18 9.41
N ILE A 293 3.76 -22.01 9.20
CA ILE A 293 4.92 -21.56 9.93
C ILE A 293 4.47 -20.93 11.24
N ASN A 294 4.89 -21.52 12.36
CA ASN A 294 4.73 -20.92 13.68
C ASN A 294 5.62 -19.66 13.76
N LEU A 295 5.00 -18.48 13.66
CA LEU A 295 5.71 -17.21 13.60
C LEU A 295 6.55 -16.95 14.86
N ASP A 296 6.01 -17.24 16.04
CA ASP A 296 6.68 -17.02 17.34
C ASP A 296 7.91 -17.92 17.52
N HIS A 297 7.89 -19.11 16.93
CA HIS A 297 9.02 -20.03 17.01
C HIS A 297 10.14 -19.67 16.01
N PHE A 298 9.76 -19.29 14.79
CA PHE A 298 10.73 -19.13 13.70
C PHE A 298 11.21 -17.70 13.51
N PHE A 299 10.50 -16.69 13.98
CA PHE A 299 10.87 -15.29 13.84
C PHE A 299 11.04 -14.65 15.22
N ALA A 300 12.17 -13.96 15.43
CA ALA A 300 12.40 -13.22 16.67
C ALA A 300 11.33 -12.12 16.89
N ASP A 301 10.83 -11.57 15.79
CA ASP A 301 9.78 -10.54 15.79
C ASP A 301 8.37 -11.12 16.05
N GLY A 302 8.23 -12.46 16.06
CA GLY A 302 7.01 -13.20 16.40
C GLY A 302 5.73 -12.56 15.88
N ALA A 303 4.91 -12.06 16.82
CA ALA A 303 3.62 -11.41 16.56
C ALA A 303 3.68 -10.13 15.72
N ASP A 304 4.83 -9.46 15.56
CA ASP A 304 5.00 -8.23 14.77
C ASP A 304 5.70 -8.45 13.42
N LEU A 305 5.74 -9.69 12.92
CA LEU A 305 6.29 -9.98 11.61
C LEU A 305 5.61 -9.14 10.51
N ARG A 306 6.40 -8.36 9.77
CA ARG A 306 5.95 -7.55 8.64
C ARG A 306 6.36 -8.16 7.31
N LEU A 307 5.64 -7.79 6.25
CA LEU A 307 5.92 -8.25 4.89
C LEU A 307 7.34 -7.85 4.45
N SER A 308 7.84 -6.68 4.88
CA SER A 308 9.20 -6.22 4.60
C SER A 308 10.30 -7.07 5.26
N ASN A 309 9.99 -7.89 6.27
CA ASN A 309 10.96 -8.84 6.84
C ASN A 309 11.15 -10.08 5.93
N LEU A 310 10.19 -10.36 5.04
CA LEU A 310 10.22 -11.49 4.11
C LEU A 310 10.96 -11.09 2.81
N THR A 311 12.29 -11.17 2.85
CA THR A 311 13.16 -10.63 1.77
C THR A 311 13.82 -11.69 0.88
N SER A 312 13.89 -12.94 1.34
CA SER A 312 14.57 -14.00 0.59
C SER A 312 14.16 -15.39 1.03
N ILE A 313 14.30 -16.39 0.15
CA ILE A 313 14.28 -17.81 0.52
C ILE A 313 15.69 -18.35 0.35
N ARG A 314 16.12 -19.11 1.35
CA ARG A 314 17.41 -19.82 1.36
C ARG A 314 17.13 -21.30 1.59
N VAL A 315 17.57 -22.15 0.67
CA VAL A 315 17.51 -23.60 0.83
C VAL A 315 18.84 -24.09 1.34
N LEU A 316 18.81 -24.82 2.45
CA LEU A 316 19.97 -25.47 3.04
C LEU A 316 19.82 -26.97 2.94
N HIS A 317 20.94 -27.64 2.73
CA HIS A 317 21.04 -29.08 2.67
C HIS A 317 21.93 -29.54 3.82
N ARG A 318 21.40 -30.36 4.72
CA ARG A 318 22.16 -30.91 5.85
C ARG A 318 22.37 -32.40 5.69
N ARG A 319 23.65 -32.77 5.57
CA ARG A 319 24.10 -34.15 5.39
C ARG A 319 24.74 -34.69 6.67
N ASP A 320 24.29 -35.86 7.09
CA ASP A 320 24.66 -36.48 8.38
C ASP A 320 25.71 -37.61 8.26
N TYR A 321 26.49 -37.71 7.17
CA TYR A 321 27.60 -38.68 6.96
C TYR A 321 27.21 -40.01 6.25
N ARG A 322 26.70 -39.95 5.01
CA ARG A 322 26.48 -41.15 4.15
C ARG A 322 27.44 -41.20 2.96
N ILE A 323 27.72 -42.40 2.46
CA ILE A 323 28.77 -42.72 1.48
C ILE A 323 28.54 -42.05 0.11
N TRP A 324 27.29 -41.78 -0.25
CA TRP A 324 26.92 -41.17 -1.52
C TRP A 324 26.34 -39.77 -1.29
N ALA A 325 26.87 -38.77 -1.99
CA ALA A 325 26.25 -37.45 -2.05
C ALA A 325 25.08 -37.53 -3.01
N ASP A 326 23.88 -37.17 -2.55
CA ASP A 326 22.73 -37.00 -3.44
C ASP A 326 22.43 -35.50 -3.64
N ALA A 327 21.91 -35.22 -4.83
CA ALA A 327 21.29 -33.95 -5.18
C ALA A 327 19.79 -34.21 -5.24
N PHE A 328 19.00 -33.17 -5.02
CA PHE A 328 17.56 -33.21 -5.15
C PHE A 328 17.13 -32.09 -6.10
N LYS A 329 15.98 -32.24 -6.74
CA LYS A 329 15.46 -31.23 -7.66
C LYS A 329 14.20 -30.61 -7.06
N VAL A 330 14.24 -29.31 -6.84
CA VAL A 330 13.07 -28.55 -6.39
C VAL A 330 12.32 -28.07 -7.63
N GLU A 331 11.07 -28.52 -7.75
CA GLU A 331 10.16 -28.08 -8.81
C GLU A 331 9.68 -26.65 -8.52
N GLY A 332 9.26 -26.40 -7.29
CA GLY A 332 8.61 -25.15 -6.92
C GLY A 332 8.65 -24.80 -5.44
N ILE A 333 8.72 -23.50 -5.15
CA ILE A 333 8.53 -22.93 -3.82
C ILE A 333 7.54 -21.78 -3.91
N ARG A 334 6.55 -21.79 -3.01
CA ARG A 334 5.53 -20.74 -2.87
C ARG A 334 5.34 -20.36 -1.40
N LEU A 335 5.03 -19.09 -1.16
CA LEU A 335 4.58 -18.60 0.15
C LEU A 335 3.15 -18.08 0.06
N GLU A 336 2.37 -18.32 1.11
CA GLU A 336 1.05 -17.72 1.30
C GLU A 336 1.04 -16.97 2.64
N ALA A 337 0.45 -15.78 2.68
CA ALA A 337 0.39 -14.98 3.89
C ALA A 337 -0.99 -14.35 4.07
N LYS A 338 -1.53 -14.39 5.29
CA LYS A 338 -2.73 -13.62 5.66
C LYS A 338 -2.30 -12.35 6.34
N ILE A 339 -2.90 -11.22 5.96
CA ILE A 339 -2.53 -9.89 6.48
C ILE A 339 -3.62 -9.27 7.33
N SER A 340 -3.22 -8.42 8.29
CA SER A 340 -4.15 -7.81 9.24
C SER A 340 -5.13 -6.83 8.62
N SER A 341 -4.72 -6.10 7.56
CA SER A 341 -5.47 -4.98 7.00
C SER A 341 -6.67 -5.38 6.16
N SER A 342 -6.68 -6.56 5.54
CA SER A 342 -7.76 -6.94 4.60
C SER A 342 -8.32 -8.34 4.82
N ARG A 343 -7.72 -9.13 5.72
CA ARG A 343 -7.94 -10.60 5.85
C ARG A 343 -7.77 -11.37 4.53
N LYS A 344 -7.40 -10.71 3.42
CA LYS A 344 -7.10 -11.33 2.14
C LYS A 344 -5.81 -12.13 2.26
N THR A 345 -5.72 -13.17 1.44
CA THR A 345 -4.52 -13.98 1.34
C THR A 345 -3.64 -13.43 0.23
N LEU A 346 -2.40 -13.14 0.58
CA LEU A 346 -1.32 -12.83 -0.35
C LEU A 346 -0.57 -14.10 -0.71
N GLU A 347 -0.02 -14.13 -1.91
CA GLU A 347 0.76 -15.23 -2.43
C GLU A 347 2.01 -14.70 -3.12
N MET A 348 3.16 -15.31 -2.80
CA MET A 348 4.42 -15.10 -3.50
C MET A 348 4.72 -16.35 -4.32
N ASN A 349 4.55 -16.22 -5.64
CA ASN A 349 4.65 -17.31 -6.61
C ASN A 349 5.89 -17.22 -7.52
N LYS A 350 6.80 -16.28 -7.26
CA LYS A 350 7.98 -16.04 -8.10
C LYS A 350 8.84 -17.28 -8.35
N PHE A 351 8.82 -18.25 -7.42
CA PHE A 351 9.62 -19.47 -7.50
C PHE A 351 8.80 -20.74 -7.68
N ARG A 352 7.52 -20.62 -8.09
CA ARG A 352 6.61 -21.77 -8.26
C ARG A 352 7.11 -22.79 -9.28
N ASP A 353 7.77 -22.35 -10.35
CA ASP A 353 8.18 -23.22 -11.46
C ASP A 353 9.70 -23.19 -11.69
N MET A 354 10.47 -23.18 -10.60
CA MET A 354 11.91 -22.97 -10.63
C MET A 354 12.74 -24.15 -11.15
N ASN A 355 12.24 -25.39 -11.06
CA ASN A 355 12.83 -26.61 -11.63
C ASN A 355 14.36 -26.73 -11.50
N THR A 356 14.90 -26.52 -10.29
CA THR A 356 16.34 -26.39 -10.05
C THR A 356 16.92 -27.57 -9.27
N TRP A 357 18.02 -28.15 -9.76
CA TRP A 357 18.83 -29.12 -9.02
C TRP A 357 19.65 -28.43 -7.92
N MET A 358 19.64 -29.01 -6.73
CA MET A 358 20.34 -28.52 -5.54
C MET A 358 20.99 -29.69 -4.81
N GLY A 359 22.02 -29.42 -4.03
CA GLY A 359 22.70 -30.45 -3.26
C GLY A 359 24.10 -30.02 -2.87
N THR A 360 24.75 -30.81 -2.03
CA THR A 360 26.13 -30.57 -1.64
C THR A 360 26.84 -31.89 -1.36
N LYS A 361 28.14 -31.92 -1.59
CA LYS A 361 29.01 -33.03 -1.16
C LYS A 361 29.60 -32.81 0.23
N ALA A 362 29.46 -31.62 0.81
CA ALA A 362 29.96 -31.32 2.15
C ALA A 362 29.09 -31.99 3.23
N VAL A 363 29.73 -32.43 4.31
CA VAL A 363 29.04 -32.88 5.53
C VAL A 363 28.59 -31.66 6.33
N GLY A 364 27.48 -31.78 7.06
CA GLY A 364 26.90 -30.68 7.82
C GLY A 364 25.92 -29.86 6.99
N THR A 365 25.61 -28.65 7.46
CA THR A 365 24.57 -27.79 6.85
C THR A 365 25.20 -26.81 5.86
N THR A 366 24.85 -26.91 4.59
CA THR A 366 25.34 -26.03 3.52
C THR A 366 24.20 -25.26 2.88
N LEU A 367 24.42 -23.97 2.57
CA LEU A 367 23.51 -23.19 1.73
C LEU A 367 23.67 -23.65 0.27
N VAL A 368 22.61 -24.21 -0.31
CA VAL A 368 22.64 -24.75 -1.69
C VAL A 368 21.89 -23.87 -2.69
N TRP A 369 21.00 -22.99 -2.22
CA TRP A 369 20.30 -22.04 -3.08
C TRP A 369 19.82 -20.82 -2.29
N ARG A 370 19.82 -19.65 -2.94
CA ARG A 370 19.28 -18.40 -2.39
C ARG A 370 18.72 -17.51 -3.50
N ARG A 371 17.52 -17.00 -3.32
CA ARG A 371 16.97 -15.89 -4.11
C ARG A 371 16.24 -14.88 -3.23
N GLY A 372 16.33 -13.61 -3.62
CA GLY A 372 15.59 -12.51 -3.01
C GLY A 372 14.26 -12.28 -3.71
N PHE A 373 13.31 -11.74 -2.96
CA PHE A 373 12.02 -11.25 -3.46
C PHE A 373 11.64 -10.01 -2.66
N ASN A 374 10.74 -9.21 -3.21
CA ASN A 374 10.32 -7.92 -2.65
C ASN A 374 8.81 -7.90 -2.42
N VAL A 375 8.31 -6.81 -1.82
CA VAL A 375 6.87 -6.59 -1.58
C VAL A 375 6.03 -6.66 -2.85
N ASP A 376 6.63 -6.30 -3.99
CA ASP A 376 5.99 -6.24 -5.30
C ASP A 376 5.93 -7.62 -5.98
N ASP A 377 6.59 -8.66 -5.42
CA ASP A 377 6.44 -10.05 -5.86
C ASP A 377 5.21 -10.76 -5.24
N TRP A 378 4.45 -10.06 -4.38
CA TRP A 378 3.24 -10.58 -3.75
C TRP A 378 1.97 -10.18 -4.50
N THR A 379 1.07 -11.14 -4.69
CA THR A 379 -0.22 -10.96 -5.35
C THR A 379 -1.39 -11.40 -4.46
N TYR A 380 -2.57 -10.81 -4.64
CA TYR A 380 -3.78 -11.35 -4.01
C TYR A 380 -4.18 -12.69 -4.65
N VAL A 381 -4.51 -13.70 -3.84
CA VAL A 381 -4.96 -15.03 -4.32
C VAL A 381 -6.32 -14.95 -5.01
N GLU A 382 -7.25 -14.23 -4.39
CA GLU A 382 -8.58 -13.94 -4.92
C GLU A 382 -8.57 -12.47 -5.38
N TYR A 383 -8.59 -12.29 -6.70
CA TYR A 383 -8.73 -10.98 -7.34
C TYR A 383 -10.01 -11.04 -8.16
N ASP A 384 -11.14 -10.77 -7.50
CA ASP A 384 -12.47 -10.69 -8.10
C ASP A 384 -12.98 -9.24 -8.05
#